data_AF-A0A661WHX5-F1
#
_entry.id   AF-A0A661WHX5-F1
#
_cell.length_a   1.000
_cell.length_b   1.000
_cell.length_c   1.000
_cell.angle_alpha   90.00
_cell.angle_beta   90.00
_cell.angle_gamma   90.00
#
_symmetry.space_group_name_H-M   'P 1'
#
loop_
_entity.id
_entity.type
_entity.pdbx_description
1 polymer ?
#
loop_
_entity_poly.entity_id
_entity_poly.type
_entity_poly.pdbx_seq_one_letter_code
_entity_poly.pdbx_strand_id
1 'polypeptide(L)' 'MEKIDITTRFKRDGSLIPIDFSLEDQTVQILNIGRQWDNEKGKHILVMDFRENTYHLFFQLSDLSWYLIRDIKPGPGSI' A
#
# COMPACT_ATOMS: atom_id res chain seq x y z
N MET A 1 4.07 -2.03 11.69
CA MET A 1 3.05 -2.34 10.67
C MET A 1 1.71 -2.24 11.36
N GLU A 2 0.78 -1.53 10.75
CA GLU A 2 -0.57 -1.32 11.27
C GLU A 2 -1.56 -1.91 10.29
N LYS A 3 -2.47 -2.77 10.74
CA LYS A 3 -3.49 -3.38 9.87
C LYS A 3 -4.53 -2.32 9.53
N ILE A 4 -4.89 -2.21 8.25
CA ILE A 4 -5.80 -1.18 7.75
C ILE A 4 -6.92 -1.79 6.92
N ASP A 5 -8.07 -1.12 6.92
CA ASP A 5 -9.11 -1.35 5.94
C ASP A 5 -8.80 -0.57 4.67
N ILE A 6 -8.97 -1.21 3.52
CA ILE A 6 -8.64 -0.63 2.21
C ILE A 6 -9.64 -1.10 1.16
N THR A 7 -10.05 -0.17 0.30
CA THR A 7 -10.77 -0.47 -0.93
C THR A 7 -9.76 -0.74 -2.03
N THR A 8 -9.76 -1.95 -2.58
CA THR A 8 -8.87 -2.34 -3.69
C THR A 8 -9.68 -2.92 -4.83
N ARG A 9 -9.37 -2.49 -6.06
CA ARG A 9 -9.89 -3.11 -7.28
C ARG A 9 -8.94 -4.21 -7.74
N PHE A 10 -9.47 -5.43 -7.82
CA PHE A 10 -8.81 -6.55 -8.48
C PHE A 10 -9.10 -6.50 -9.97
N LYS A 11 -8.04 -6.49 -10.78
CA LYS A 11 -8.16 -6.56 -12.24
C LYS A 11 -8.08 -8.01 -12.73
N ARG A 12 -8.54 -8.24 -13.97
CA ARG A 12 -8.52 -9.56 -14.61
C ARG A 12 -7.11 -10.13 -14.81
N ASP A 13 -6.10 -9.27 -14.86
CA ASP A 13 -4.68 -9.64 -14.95
C ASP A 13 -4.07 -10.00 -13.58
N GLY A 14 -4.87 -10.00 -12.51
CA GLY A 14 -4.41 -10.28 -11.14
C GLY A 14 -3.76 -9.07 -10.45
N SER A 15 -3.70 -7.90 -11.10
CA SER A 15 -3.17 -6.70 -10.45
C SER A 15 -4.14 -6.12 -9.42
N LEU A 16 -3.56 -5.56 -8.35
CA LEU A 16 -4.25 -4.90 -7.25
C LEU A 16 -4.12 -3.39 -7.43
N ILE A 17 -5.24 -2.68 -7.50
CA ILE A 17 -5.27 -1.22 -7.55
C ILE A 17 -5.93 -0.71 -6.27
N PRO A 18 -5.15 -0.24 -5.29
CA PRO A 18 -5.72 0.39 -4.12
C PRO A 18 -6.37 1.74 -4.50
N ILE A 19 -7.53 2.03 -3.92
CA ILE A 19 -8.36 3.21 -4.23
C ILE A 19 -8.36 4.17 -3.05
N ASP A 20 -8.63 3.66 -1.86
CA ASP A 20 -8.67 4.43 -0.61
C ASP A 20 -8.43 3.49 0.57
N PHE A 21 -7.91 4.02 1.68
CA PHE A 21 -7.76 3.28 2.92
C PHE A 21 -8.14 4.12 4.14
N SER A 22 -8.47 3.44 5.23
CA SER A 22 -8.76 4.09 6.51
C SER A 22 -7.48 4.25 7.31
N LEU A 23 -7.24 5.47 7.79
CA LEU A 23 -6.15 5.83 8.69
C LEU A 23 -6.72 6.63 9.84
N GLU A 24 -6.66 6.07 11.05
CA GLU A 24 -7.35 6.62 12.23
C GLU A 24 -8.85 6.84 11.89
N ASP A 25 -9.36 8.07 12.05
CA ASP A 25 -10.76 8.42 11.74
C ASP A 25 -10.91 9.05 10.33
N GLN A 26 -9.92 8.89 9.45
CA GLN A 26 -9.92 9.50 8.12
C GLN A 26 -9.81 8.48 6.99
N THR A 27 -10.54 8.71 5.90
CA THR A 27 -10.34 7.99 4.63
C THR A 27 -9.32 8.74 3.78
N VAL A 28 -8.20 8.09 3.48
CA VAL A 28 -7.15 8.60 2.60
C VAL A 28 -7.43 8.10 1.18
N GLN A 29 -7.80 9.01 0.28
CA GLN A 29 -7.93 8.68 -1.14
C GLN A 29 -6.56 8.61 -1.81
N ILE A 30 -6.36 7.57 -2.61
CA ILE A 30 -5.12 7.38 -3.35
C ILE A 30 -5.22 8.11 -4.69
N LEU A 31 -4.35 9.10 -4.86
CA LEU A 31 -4.22 9.86 -6.10
C LEU A 31 -3.28 9.16 -7.09
N ASN A 32 -2.16 8.65 -6.61
CA ASN A 32 -1.14 8.05 -7.46
C ASN A 32 -0.55 6.77 -6.85
N ILE A 33 -0.11 5.85 -7.72
CA ILE A 33 0.53 4.60 -7.35
C ILE A 33 1.95 4.63 -7.91
N GLY A 34 2.93 4.56 -7.02
CA GLY A 34 4.36 4.54 -7.34
C GLY A 34 4.92 3.14 -7.46
N ARG A 35 6.13 2.96 -6.91
CA ARG A 35 6.88 1.69 -6.97
C ARG A 35 6.08 0.57 -6.32
N GLN A 36 6.05 -0.57 -7.01
CA GLN A 36 5.50 -1.82 -6.54
C GLN A 36 6.55 -2.90 -6.63
N TRP A 37 6.62 -3.77 -5.64
CA TRP A 37 7.51 -4.92 -5.66
C TRP A 37 6.96 -6.05 -4.79
N ASP A 38 7.31 -7.26 -5.16
CA ASP A 38 6.92 -8.47 -4.45
C ASP A 38 8.11 -9.02 -3.67
N ASN A 39 7.81 -9.69 -2.57
CA ASN A 39 8.73 -10.57 -1.86
C ASN A 39 7.99 -11.84 -1.40
N GLU A 40 8.70 -12.71 -0.69
CA GLU A 40 8.14 -13.98 -0.20
C GLU A 40 6.92 -13.80 0.73
N LYS A 41 6.78 -12.64 1.37
CA LYS A 41 5.70 -12.36 2.33
C LYS A 41 4.48 -11.70 1.67
N GLY A 42 4.68 -11.02 0.55
CA GLY A 42 3.59 -10.40 -0.20
C GLY A 42 4.02 -9.22 -1.06
N LYS A 43 3.07 -8.31 -1.30
CA LYS A 43 3.22 -7.20 -2.26
C LYS A 43 3.34 -5.87 -1.53
N HIS A 44 4.39 -5.12 -1.84
CA HIS A 44 4.58 -3.75 -1.40
C HIS A 44 4.13 -2.77 -2.48
N ILE A 45 3.47 -1.69 -2.06
CA ILE A 45 2.96 -0.63 -2.94
C ILE A 45 3.21 0.73 -2.26
N LEU A 46 3.89 1.64 -2.95
CA LEU A 46 3.91 3.05 -2.57
C LEU A 46 2.72 3.75 -3.21
N VAL A 47 1.98 4.50 -2.41
CA VAL A 47 0.84 5.30 -2.88
C VAL A 47 0.97 6.74 -2.38
N MET A 48 0.34 7.67 -3.07
CA MET A 48 0.35 9.08 -2.72
C MET A 48 -1.07 9.63 -2.68
N ASP A 49 -1.37 10.49 -1.70
CA ASP A 49 -2.65 11.19 -1.60
C ASP A 49 -2.64 12.54 -2.35
N PHE A 50 -3.75 13.28 -2.26
CA PHE A 50 -3.87 14.63 -2.86
C PHE A 50 -3.03 15.72 -2.18
N ARG A 51 -2.49 15.45 -0.99
CA ARG A 51 -1.62 16.35 -0.23
C ARG A 51 -0.15 16.00 -0.43
N GLU A 52 0.15 15.12 -1.40
CA GLU A 52 1.50 14.62 -1.71
C GLU A 52 2.13 13.80 -0.56
N ASN A 53 1.34 13.33 0.39
CA ASN A 53 1.81 12.39 1.39
C ASN A 53 2.00 11.02 0.75
N THR A 54 3.17 10.41 0.98
CA THR A 54 3.48 9.05 0.50
C THR A 54 3.25 8.03 1.61
N TYR A 55 2.57 6.95 1.29
CA TYR A 55 2.28 5.84 2.18
C TYR A 55 2.84 4.53 1.62
N HIS A 56 3.35 3.68 2.52
CA HIS A 56 3.83 2.35 2.16
C HIS A 56 2.81 1.30 2.58
N LEU A 57 2.07 0.80 1.59
CA LEU A 57 1.10 -0.27 1.77
C LEU A 57 1.76 -1.63 1.53
N PHE A 58 1.34 -2.62 2.30
CA PHE A 58 1.78 -3.99 2.18
C PHE A 58 0.59 -4.94 2.24
N PHE A 59 0.40 -5.71 1.17
CA PHE A 59 -0.56 -6.81 1.13
C PHE A 59 0.14 -8.11 1.50
N GLN A 60 -0.20 -8.66 2.67
CA GLN A 60 0.41 -9.87 3.20
C GLN A 60 -0.35 -11.12 2.76
N LEU A 61 0.37 -12.11 2.21
CA LEU A 61 -0.26 -13.30 1.62
C LEU A 61 -0.73 -14.30 2.68
N SER A 62 -0.07 -14.38 3.84
CA SER A 62 -0.38 -15.38 4.87
C SER A 62 -1.75 -15.20 5.53
N ASP A 63 -2.25 -13.97 5.57
CA ASP A 63 -3.52 -13.60 6.21
C ASP A 63 -4.43 -12.76 5.32
N LEU A 64 -4.06 -12.60 4.04
CA LEU A 64 -4.77 -11.82 3.03
C LEU A 64 -5.17 -10.42 3.52
N SER A 65 -4.31 -9.80 4.32
CA SER A 65 -4.59 -8.53 4.99
C SER A 65 -3.67 -7.40 4.51
N TRP A 66 -4.17 -6.18 4.63
CA TRP A 66 -3.42 -4.97 4.29
C TRP A 66 -2.84 -4.30 5.51
N TYR A 67 -1.64 -3.78 5.33
CA TYR A 67 -0.86 -3.13 6.37
C TYR A 67 -0.28 -1.81 5.87
N LEU A 68 -0.31 -0.79 6.73
CA LEU A 68 0.50 0.42 6.60
C LEU A 68 1.86 0.20 7.28
N ILE A 69 2.94 0.44 6.54
CA ILE A 69 4.31 0.47 7.06
C ILE A 69 4.65 1.94 7.35
N ARG A 70 4.77 2.28 8.65
CA ARG A 70 5.11 3.65 9.10
C ARG A 70 6.59 4.00 8.96
N ASP A 71 7.47 2.98 9.02
CA ASP A 71 8.90 3.16 8.76
C ASP A 71 9.16 3.00 7.26
N ILE A 72 9.06 4.10 6.51
CA ILE A 72 9.60 4.14 5.14
C ILE A 72 11.13 4.11 5.27
N LYS A 73 11.69 2.93 5.54
CA LYS A 73 13.11 2.72 5.30
C LYS A 73 13.27 2.73 3.78
N PRO A 74 14.21 3.53 3.23
CA PRO A 74 14.53 3.46 1.82
C PRO A 74 14.77 1.99 1.46
N GLY A 75 14.03 1.49 0.47
CA GLY A 75 14.20 0.11 0.01
C GLY A 75 15.65 -0.15 -0.39
N PRO A 76 16.10 -1.41 -0.39
CA PRO A 76 17.45 -1.75 -0.84
C PRO A 76 17.65 -1.20 -2.27
N GLY A 77 18.56 -0.23 -2.40
CA GLY A 77 18.82 0.51 -3.64
C GLY A 77 18.64 2.04 -3.58
N SER A 78 18.42 2.64 -2.41
CA SER A 78 18.63 4.10 -2.27
C SER A 78 20.13 4.34 -2.06
N ILE A 79 20.78 4.85 -3.10
CA ILE A 79 22.17 5.33 -3.09
C ILE A 79 22.17 6.74 -2.48
#